data_AF-A0A537I685-F1
#
_entry.id   AF-A0A537I685-F1
#
_cell.length_a   1.000
_cell.length_b   1.000
_cell.length_c   1.000
_cell.angle_alpha   90.00
_cell.angle_beta   90.00
_cell.angle_gamma   90.00
#
_symmetry.space_group_name_H-M   'P 1'
#
loop_
_entity.id
_entity.type
_entity.pdbx_description
1 polymer ?
#
loop_
_entity_poly.entity_id
_entity_poly.type
_entity_poly.pdbx_seq_one_letter_code
_entity_poly.pdbx_strand_id
1 'polypeptide(L)'
;MGYHEPTPPSLKTLCRLHKKHLLSIPFENFDIHLGRPIILSHYAFYEKIITHKRGGFCYELNGSFAALLTSLGFKARVLSARVALENGGFTPEFDHMTLLVTMKDRWLADVGFGDSFTEPKRLDFEGPQTDNGRIYRINRRAGGRFLSRWDRVKNLWEPQYLFSLRPRTLGDFVRRCRYQQTSPNSHFKKNRVCTLLTRDGRVTLTDSKLILTRGGRRIERSVKGRAEFDRLLRKWFGISLQKDSKRKV
;
A
#
# COMPACT_ATOMS: atom_id res chain seq x y z
N MET A 1 -6.55 13.39 -5.36
CA MET A 1 -6.51 12.52 -6.57
C MET A 1 -6.86 13.25 -7.87
N GLY A 2 -7.50 14.44 -7.85
CA GLY A 2 -7.72 15.27 -9.05
C GLY A 2 -8.47 14.54 -10.16
N TYR A 3 -9.54 13.82 -9.78
CA TYR A 3 -10.36 13.02 -10.67
C TYR A 3 -11.71 13.71 -10.83
N HIS A 4 -12.11 14.01 -12.07
CA HIS A 4 -13.29 14.83 -12.38
C HIS A 4 -14.22 14.16 -13.42
N GLU A 5 -13.88 12.96 -13.88
CA GLU A 5 -14.71 12.21 -14.83
C GLU A 5 -15.84 11.45 -14.12
N PRO A 6 -16.89 11.00 -14.84
CA PRO A 6 -17.84 10.04 -14.31
C PRO A 6 -17.17 8.77 -13.76
N THR A 7 -17.72 8.23 -12.67
CA THR A 7 -17.17 7.09 -11.93
C THR A 7 -18.11 5.87 -11.93
N PRO A 8 -18.63 5.39 -13.08
CA PRO A 8 -19.44 4.17 -13.07
C PRO A 8 -18.59 2.98 -12.57
N PRO A 9 -19.18 1.99 -11.87
CA PRO A 9 -18.47 0.84 -11.35
C PRO A 9 -18.05 -0.13 -12.47
N SER A 10 -16.98 0.23 -13.17
CA SER A 10 -16.42 -0.48 -14.32
C SER A 10 -14.94 -0.80 -14.11
N LEU A 11 -14.41 -1.77 -14.87
CA LEU A 11 -12.98 -2.09 -14.84
C LEU A 11 -12.11 -0.88 -15.21
N LYS A 12 -12.52 -0.09 -16.22
CA LYS A 12 -11.82 1.12 -16.65
C LYS A 12 -11.72 2.12 -15.49
N THR A 13 -12.81 2.34 -14.77
CA THR A 13 -12.83 3.22 -13.58
C THR A 13 -11.94 2.65 -12.47
N LEU A 14 -12.01 1.35 -12.19
CA LEU A 14 -11.20 0.71 -11.16
C LEU A 14 -9.69 0.86 -11.44
N CYS A 15 -9.24 0.56 -12.66
CA CYS A 15 -7.84 0.73 -13.06
C CYS A 15 -7.38 2.19 -12.92
N ARG A 16 -8.22 3.14 -13.34
CA ARG A 16 -7.91 4.57 -13.23
C ARG A 16 -7.79 5.03 -11.78
N LEU A 17 -8.76 4.68 -10.93
CA LEU A 17 -8.75 5.04 -9.51
C LEU A 17 -7.55 4.42 -8.80
N HIS A 18 -7.25 3.15 -9.05
CA HIS A 18 -6.10 2.44 -8.48
C HIS A 18 -4.78 3.16 -8.83
N LYS A 19 -4.56 3.42 -10.12
CA LYS A 19 -3.35 4.12 -10.59
C LYS A 19 -3.27 5.55 -10.05
N LYS A 20 -4.39 6.28 -10.01
CA LYS A 20 -4.44 7.65 -9.47
C LYS A 20 -4.16 7.68 -7.97
N HIS A 21 -4.64 6.71 -7.20
CA HIS A 21 -4.30 6.57 -5.79
C HIS A 21 -2.78 6.42 -5.62
N LEU A 22 -2.18 5.44 -6.30
CA LEU A 22 -0.74 5.14 -6.20
C LEU A 22 0.16 6.32 -6.58
N LEU A 23 -0.29 7.17 -7.52
CA LEU A 23 0.42 8.38 -7.95
C LEU A 23 0.20 9.60 -7.03
N SER A 24 -0.80 9.57 -6.16
CA SER A 24 -1.22 10.75 -5.38
C SER A 24 -1.00 10.60 -3.88
N ILE A 25 -1.15 9.40 -3.33
CA ILE A 25 -1.16 9.16 -1.89
C ILE A 25 0.01 8.22 -1.57
N PRO A 26 1.01 8.66 -0.81
CA PRO A 26 2.17 7.85 -0.52
C PRO A 26 1.85 6.75 0.51
N PHE A 27 2.58 5.65 0.41
CA PHE A 27 2.74 4.74 1.54
C PHE A 27 3.71 5.36 2.53
N GLU A 28 3.35 5.45 3.81
CA GLU A 28 4.24 5.94 4.87
C GLU A 28 3.86 5.42 6.26
N ASN A 29 4.83 5.39 7.18
CA ASN A 29 4.66 4.89 8.54
C ASN A 29 5.00 5.92 9.63
N PHE A 30 4.93 7.23 9.35
CA PHE A 30 5.45 8.25 10.26
C PHE A 30 4.70 8.35 11.58
N ASP A 31 3.40 8.10 11.61
CA ASP A 31 2.61 8.19 12.86
C ASP A 31 3.12 7.20 13.91
N ILE A 32 3.61 6.03 13.48
CA ILE A 32 4.26 5.03 14.34
C ILE A 32 5.50 5.60 15.04
N HIS A 33 6.28 6.41 14.30
CA HIS A 33 7.51 7.05 14.79
C HIS A 33 7.24 8.33 15.58
N LEU A 34 6.09 8.97 15.34
CA LEU A 34 5.62 10.13 16.08
C LEU A 34 4.81 9.76 17.34
N GLY A 35 4.58 8.47 17.58
CA GLY A 35 3.76 7.99 18.69
C GLY A 35 2.27 8.34 18.55
N ARG A 36 1.82 8.66 17.33
CA ARG A 36 0.41 8.94 17.03
C ARG A 36 -0.32 7.61 16.79
N PRO A 37 -1.39 7.30 17.55
CA PRO A 37 -2.13 6.05 17.36
C PRO A 37 -2.74 5.95 15.97
N ILE A 38 -2.54 4.80 15.32
CA ILE A 38 -3.25 4.45 14.09
C ILE A 38 -4.58 3.80 14.47
N ILE A 39 -5.67 4.48 14.10
CA ILE A 39 -7.04 4.05 14.36
C ILE A 39 -7.65 3.53 13.06
N LEU A 40 -8.13 2.29 13.06
CA LEU A 40 -8.73 1.67 11.88
C LEU A 40 -10.22 2.04 11.76
N SER A 41 -10.50 3.24 11.24
CA SER A 41 -11.87 3.69 10.97
C SER A 41 -11.92 4.59 9.73
N HIS A 42 -13.06 4.62 9.05
CA HIS A 42 -13.24 5.47 7.87
C HIS A 42 -13.02 6.96 8.18
N TYR A 43 -13.46 7.43 9.35
CA TYR A 43 -13.26 8.81 9.78
C TYR A 43 -11.77 9.14 9.96
N ALA A 44 -11.02 8.31 10.70
CA ALA A 44 -9.59 8.53 10.91
C ALA A 44 -8.80 8.47 9.60
N PHE A 45 -9.16 7.56 8.69
CA PHE A 45 -8.54 7.50 7.37
C PHE A 45 -8.80 8.77 6.57
N TYR A 46 -10.03 9.27 6.57
CA TYR A 46 -10.40 10.50 5.89
C TYR A 46 -9.66 11.71 6.45
N GLU A 47 -9.66 11.88 7.77
CA GLU A 47 -8.99 12.98 8.45
C GLU A 47 -7.49 13.01 8.11
N LYS A 48 -6.81 11.86 8.22
CA LYS A 48 -5.37 11.78 7.94
C LYS A 48 -5.06 11.96 6.45
N ILE A 49 -5.65 11.13 5.60
CA ILE A 49 -5.23 11.03 4.19
C ILE A 49 -5.76 12.20 3.37
N ILE A 50 -7.02 12.59 3.61
CA ILE A 50 -7.70 13.61 2.80
C ILE A 50 -7.50 14.99 3.41
N THR A 51 -7.90 15.20 4.67
CA THR A 51 -7.84 16.52 5.31
C THR A 51 -6.40 16.96 5.56
N HIS A 52 -5.58 16.09 6.16
CA HIS A 52 -4.17 16.40 6.47
C HIS A 52 -3.19 16.09 5.34
N LYS A 53 -3.68 15.62 4.17
CA LYS A 53 -2.87 15.32 2.98
C LYS A 53 -1.67 14.40 3.29
N ARG A 54 -1.87 13.44 4.19
CA ARG A 54 -0.87 12.43 4.56
C ARG A 54 -1.03 11.17 3.73
N GLY A 55 -0.06 10.27 3.87
CA GLY A 55 -0.17 8.90 3.40
C GLY A 55 -0.72 7.99 4.49
N GLY A 56 -0.34 6.73 4.43
CA GLY A 56 -0.57 5.75 5.48
C GLY A 56 0.08 4.42 5.11
N PHE A 57 0.00 3.44 6.00
CA PHE A 57 0.40 2.06 5.65
C PHE A 57 -0.81 1.23 5.18
N CYS A 58 -0.61 -0.07 4.95
CA CYS A 58 -1.55 -0.90 4.19
C CYS A 58 -3.01 -0.84 4.67
N TYR A 59 -3.28 -0.85 5.98
CA TYR A 59 -4.64 -0.83 6.51
C TYR A 59 -5.35 0.51 6.23
N GLU A 60 -4.64 1.62 6.34
CA GLU A 60 -5.19 2.96 6.12
C GLU A 60 -5.45 3.19 4.63
N LEU A 61 -4.50 2.81 3.78
CA LEU A 61 -4.61 2.99 2.33
C LEU A 61 -5.68 2.09 1.71
N ASN A 62 -5.64 0.78 1.99
CA ASN A 62 -6.62 -0.15 1.43
C ASN A 62 -8.00 0.01 2.11
N GLY A 63 -8.06 0.36 3.39
CA GLY A 63 -9.32 0.67 4.07
C GLY A 63 -10.01 1.92 3.50
N SER A 64 -9.25 3.02 3.31
CA SER A 64 -9.74 4.23 2.65
C SER A 64 -10.18 3.96 1.21
N PHE A 65 -9.39 3.20 0.46
CA PHE A 65 -9.70 2.87 -0.93
C PHE A 65 -10.94 1.96 -1.05
N ALA A 66 -11.12 1.00 -0.14
CA ALA A 66 -12.34 0.20 -0.08
C ALA A 66 -13.58 1.07 0.16
N ALA A 67 -13.51 2.01 1.11
CA ALA A 67 -14.61 2.94 1.39
C ALA A 67 -14.96 3.80 0.16
N LEU A 68 -13.94 4.32 -0.54
CA LEU A 68 -14.14 5.03 -1.81
C LEU A 68 -14.85 4.14 -2.84
N LEU A 69 -14.32 2.94 -3.11
CA LEU A 69 -14.90 2.04 -4.11
C LEU A 69 -16.36 1.68 -3.77
N THR A 70 -16.65 1.38 -2.50
CA THR A 70 -18.02 1.10 -2.05
C THR A 70 -18.95 2.31 -2.24
N SER A 71 -18.48 3.53 -1.94
CA SER A 71 -19.28 4.76 -2.17
C SER A 71 -19.60 5.00 -3.66
N LEU A 72 -18.77 4.48 -4.55
CA LEU A 72 -18.95 4.54 -6.00
C LEU A 72 -19.75 3.33 -6.57
N GLY A 73 -20.33 2.50 -5.70
CA GLY A 73 -21.16 1.36 -6.10
C GLY A 73 -20.39 0.08 -6.45
N PHE A 74 -19.07 0.03 -6.26
CA PHE A 74 -18.33 -1.22 -6.41
C PHE A 74 -18.59 -2.18 -5.24
N LYS A 75 -18.72 -3.48 -5.55
CA LYS A 75 -18.68 -4.55 -4.55
C LYS A 75 -17.23 -4.83 -4.14
N ALA A 76 -16.69 -3.95 -3.30
CA ALA A 76 -15.36 -4.08 -2.71
C ALA A 76 -15.42 -4.72 -1.32
N ARG A 77 -14.50 -5.65 -1.03
CA ARG A 77 -14.34 -6.32 0.27
C ARG A 77 -12.86 -6.31 0.66
N VAL A 78 -12.58 -6.01 1.93
CA VAL A 78 -11.22 -6.15 2.47
C VAL A 78 -10.91 -7.62 2.74
N LEU A 79 -9.67 -8.03 2.46
CA LEU A 79 -9.16 -9.38 2.66
C LEU A 79 -7.90 -9.35 3.53
N SER A 80 -7.68 -10.43 4.27
CA SER A 80 -6.45 -10.64 5.04
C SER A 80 -5.38 -11.31 4.17
N ALA A 81 -4.17 -10.79 4.25
CA ALA A 81 -3.00 -11.29 3.55
C ALA A 81 -1.81 -11.46 4.51
N ARG A 82 -0.93 -12.40 4.16
CA ARG A 82 0.32 -12.74 4.82
C ARG A 82 1.45 -12.47 3.84
N VAL A 83 2.38 -11.60 4.22
CA VAL A 83 3.52 -11.18 3.39
C VAL A 83 4.57 -12.29 3.37
N ALA A 84 5.17 -12.54 2.20
CA ALA A 84 6.26 -13.50 2.08
C ALA A 84 7.51 -12.99 2.81
N LEU A 85 8.23 -13.90 3.46
CA LEU A 85 9.49 -13.59 4.14
C LEU A 85 10.68 -14.00 3.27
N GLU A 86 11.78 -13.26 3.37
CA GLU A 86 13.01 -13.52 2.60
C GLU A 86 13.61 -14.91 2.89
N ASN A 87 13.50 -15.37 4.13
CA ASN A 87 13.95 -16.70 4.57
C ASN A 87 12.93 -17.81 4.31
N GLY A 88 11.86 -17.53 3.56
CA GLY A 88 10.77 -18.46 3.30
C GLY A 88 9.64 -18.38 4.33
N GLY A 89 8.48 -18.90 3.93
CA GLY A 89 7.25 -18.81 4.72
C GLY A 89 6.55 -17.45 4.60
N PHE A 90 5.64 -17.18 5.54
CA PHE A 90 4.79 -15.98 5.52
C PHE A 90 4.55 -15.41 6.91
N THR A 91 4.41 -14.09 6.99
CA THR A 91 4.03 -13.36 8.22
C THR A 91 2.70 -13.86 8.80
N PRO A 92 2.35 -13.56 10.07
CA PRO A 92 1.07 -13.97 10.67
C PRO A 92 -0.17 -13.51 9.86
N GLU A 93 -1.34 -14.10 10.14
CA GLU A 93 -2.59 -13.60 9.56
C GLU A 93 -2.83 -12.12 9.92
N PHE A 94 -3.48 -11.38 9.03
CA PHE A 94 -3.79 -9.95 9.13
C PHE A 94 -2.60 -9.01 9.02
N ASP A 95 -1.40 -9.50 8.70
CA ASP A 95 -0.20 -8.67 8.57
C ASP A 95 -0.28 -7.66 7.41
N HIS A 96 -1.05 -8.01 6.37
CA HIS A 96 -1.37 -7.13 5.25
C HIS A 96 -2.88 -7.15 4.95
N MET A 97 -3.39 -6.03 4.44
CA MET A 97 -4.76 -5.89 3.96
C MET A 97 -4.72 -5.67 2.46
N THR A 98 -5.56 -6.37 1.71
CA THR A 98 -5.74 -6.19 0.26
C THR A 98 -7.24 -6.22 -0.07
N LEU A 99 -7.64 -5.91 -1.31
CA LEU A 99 -9.04 -5.80 -1.69
C LEU A 99 -9.45 -6.82 -2.74
N LEU A 100 -10.65 -7.37 -2.57
CA LEU A 100 -11.40 -8.07 -3.60
C LEU A 100 -12.49 -7.16 -4.15
N VAL A 101 -12.44 -6.87 -5.44
CA VAL A 101 -13.47 -6.12 -6.16
C VAL A 101 -14.19 -7.07 -7.09
N THR A 102 -15.50 -7.23 -6.89
CA THR A 102 -16.34 -8.12 -7.70
C THR A 102 -17.21 -7.30 -8.65
N MET A 103 -17.09 -7.59 -9.95
CA MET A 103 -17.96 -7.11 -11.02
C MET A 103 -18.45 -8.35 -11.79
N LYS A 104 -18.44 -8.36 -13.13
CA LYS A 104 -18.56 -9.59 -13.93
C LYS A 104 -17.45 -10.59 -13.59
N ASP A 105 -16.25 -10.08 -13.38
CA ASP A 105 -15.07 -10.82 -12.94
C ASP A 105 -14.63 -10.37 -11.54
N ARG A 106 -13.76 -11.16 -10.91
CA ARG A 106 -13.13 -10.84 -9.62
C ARG A 106 -11.73 -10.27 -9.82
N TRP A 107 -11.42 -9.21 -9.10
CA TRP A 107 -10.16 -8.46 -9.21
C TRP A 107 -9.52 -8.27 -7.85
N LEU A 108 -8.21 -8.53 -7.79
CA LEU A 108 -7.33 -8.14 -6.69
C LEU A 108 -6.92 -6.68 -6.90
N ALA A 109 -7.19 -5.83 -5.91
CA ALA A 109 -6.74 -4.45 -5.89
C ALA A 109 -5.95 -4.19 -4.60
N ASP A 110 -4.85 -3.44 -4.70
CA ASP A 110 -3.96 -3.18 -3.59
C ASP A 110 -3.16 -1.90 -3.80
N VAL A 111 -3.55 -0.86 -3.06
CA VAL A 111 -2.89 0.45 -3.07
C VAL A 111 -1.96 0.62 -1.87
N GLY A 112 -1.78 -0.42 -1.05
CA GLY A 112 -1.16 -0.35 0.27
C GLY A 112 0.09 -1.22 0.47
N PHE A 113 0.52 -1.99 -0.53
CA PHE A 113 1.71 -2.88 -0.43
C PHE A 113 3.06 -2.19 -0.73
N GLY A 114 3.06 -0.88 -1.04
CA GLY A 114 4.28 -0.16 -1.40
C GLY A 114 4.68 -0.39 -2.86
N ASP A 115 5.74 -1.16 -3.13
CA ASP A 115 6.24 -1.43 -4.49
C ASP A 115 5.62 -2.68 -5.14
N SER A 116 4.37 -2.53 -5.60
CA SER A 116 3.58 -3.61 -6.20
C SER A 116 3.08 -3.28 -7.62
N PHE A 117 2.09 -4.05 -8.08
CA PHE A 117 1.35 -3.82 -9.32
C PHE A 117 0.63 -2.46 -9.29
N THR A 118 0.48 -1.82 -10.44
CA THR A 118 -0.14 -0.50 -10.59
C THR A 118 -1.57 -0.55 -11.13
N GLU A 119 -1.99 -1.71 -11.61
CA GLU A 119 -3.35 -2.00 -12.08
C GLU A 119 -3.93 -3.22 -11.34
N PRO A 120 -5.24 -3.28 -11.09
CA PRO A 120 -5.88 -4.45 -10.50
C PRO A 120 -5.58 -5.74 -11.29
N LYS A 121 -5.35 -6.85 -10.60
CA LYS A 121 -5.07 -8.15 -11.23
C LYS A 121 -6.32 -9.02 -11.24
N ARG A 122 -6.60 -9.68 -12.36
CA ARG A 122 -7.73 -10.61 -12.47
C ARG A 122 -7.46 -11.83 -11.60
N LEU A 123 -8.38 -12.13 -10.70
CA LEU A 123 -8.18 -13.14 -9.64
C LEU A 123 -8.22 -14.57 -10.17
N ASP A 124 -9.14 -14.83 -11.10
CA ASP A 124 -9.43 -16.17 -11.63
C ASP A 124 -8.79 -16.42 -13.00
N PHE A 125 -7.68 -15.72 -13.26
CA PHE A 125 -6.83 -15.94 -14.42
C PHE A 125 -5.47 -16.45 -13.95
N GLU A 126 -5.14 -17.69 -14.31
CA GLU A 126 -3.92 -18.37 -13.84
C GLU A 126 -2.66 -18.01 -14.64
N GLY A 127 -2.85 -17.35 -15.80
CA GLY A 127 -1.76 -16.92 -16.67
C GLY A 127 -1.00 -15.68 -16.16
N PRO A 128 0.16 -15.36 -16.77
CA PRO A 128 0.92 -14.16 -16.46
C PRO A 128 0.14 -12.88 -16.81
N GLN A 129 0.21 -11.87 -15.94
CA GLN A 129 -0.44 -10.58 -16.10
C GLN A 129 0.61 -9.47 -16.08
N THR A 130 0.81 -8.82 -17.22
CA THR A 130 1.77 -7.72 -17.37
C THR A 130 1.25 -6.44 -16.73
N ASP A 131 2.16 -5.67 -16.13
CA ASP A 131 1.89 -4.37 -15.51
C ASP A 131 3.18 -3.53 -15.54
N ASN A 132 3.21 -2.52 -16.42
CA ASN A 132 4.34 -1.60 -16.57
C ASN A 132 5.71 -2.31 -16.67
N GLY A 133 5.81 -3.33 -17.53
CA GLY A 133 7.03 -4.12 -17.74
C GLY A 133 7.32 -5.20 -16.69
N ARG A 134 6.60 -5.21 -15.56
CA ARG A 134 6.59 -6.28 -14.57
C ARG A 134 5.53 -7.32 -14.92
N ILE A 135 5.70 -8.54 -14.44
CA ILE A 135 4.78 -9.64 -14.71
C ILE A 135 4.37 -10.25 -13.37
N TYR A 136 3.07 -10.41 -13.18
CA TYR A 136 2.47 -10.96 -11.96
C TYR A 136 1.71 -12.23 -12.29
N ARG A 137 1.55 -13.09 -11.29
CA ARG A 137 0.72 -14.30 -11.39
C ARG A 137 -0.01 -14.53 -10.08
N ILE A 138 -1.26 -14.98 -10.19
CA ILE A 138 -2.07 -15.38 -9.05
C ILE A 138 -2.36 -16.87 -9.21
N ASN A 139 -1.90 -17.68 -8.27
CA ASN A 139 -2.16 -19.11 -8.24
C ASN A 139 -3.08 -19.48 -7.07
N ARG A 140 -3.78 -20.61 -7.21
CA ARG A 140 -4.48 -21.25 -6.10
C ARG A 140 -3.47 -21.87 -5.15
N ARG A 141 -3.73 -21.77 -3.84
CA ARG A 141 -2.95 -22.44 -2.79
C ARG A 141 -3.90 -22.84 -1.67
N ALA A 142 -3.58 -23.90 -0.93
CA ALA A 142 -4.37 -24.30 0.23
C ALA A 142 -4.63 -23.09 1.15
N GLY A 143 -5.90 -22.82 1.44
CA GLY A 143 -6.32 -21.67 2.28
C GLY A 143 -6.50 -20.32 1.56
N GLY A 144 -6.27 -20.21 0.23
CA GLY A 144 -6.54 -18.96 -0.48
C GLY A 144 -5.96 -18.81 -1.89
N ARG A 145 -5.35 -17.65 -2.14
CA ARG A 145 -4.69 -17.26 -3.39
C ARG A 145 -3.31 -16.71 -3.09
N PHE A 146 -2.38 -16.94 -4.00
CA PHE A 146 -0.98 -16.60 -3.83
C PHE A 146 -0.53 -15.69 -4.98
N LEU A 147 -0.06 -14.49 -4.65
CA LEU A 147 0.49 -13.54 -5.60
C LEU A 147 2.02 -13.70 -5.66
N SER A 148 2.53 -13.80 -6.88
CA SER A 148 3.97 -13.77 -7.17
C SER A 148 4.29 -12.78 -8.30
N ARG A 149 5.53 -12.28 -8.31
CA ARG A 149 6.06 -11.40 -9.36
C ARG A 149 7.25 -12.06 -10.02
N TRP A 150 7.36 -11.98 -11.34
CA TRP A 150 8.50 -12.49 -12.07
C TRP A 150 9.73 -11.61 -11.85
N ASP A 151 10.81 -12.20 -11.35
CA ASP A 151 12.14 -11.59 -11.32
C ASP A 151 12.92 -12.08 -12.54
N ARG A 152 13.20 -11.14 -13.46
CA ARG A 152 13.94 -11.42 -14.70
C ARG A 152 15.42 -11.72 -14.47
N VAL A 153 16.00 -11.22 -13.39
CA VAL A 153 17.42 -11.42 -13.06
C VAL A 153 17.61 -12.80 -12.46
N LYS A 154 16.75 -13.18 -11.51
CA LYS A 154 16.81 -14.50 -10.86
C LYS A 154 16.11 -15.60 -11.65
N ASN A 155 15.39 -15.25 -12.72
CA ASN A 155 14.61 -16.16 -13.55
C ASN A 155 13.61 -17.01 -12.72
N LEU A 156 12.94 -16.39 -11.76
CA LEU A 156 12.00 -17.07 -10.86
C LEU A 156 10.79 -16.21 -10.49
N TRP A 157 9.75 -16.87 -10.00
CA TRP A 157 8.57 -16.21 -9.43
C TRP A 157 8.82 -15.88 -7.96
N GLU A 158 9.08 -14.61 -7.67
CA GLU A 158 9.24 -14.11 -6.31
C GLU A 158 7.90 -14.08 -5.58
N PRO A 159 7.78 -14.73 -4.41
CA PRO A 159 6.56 -14.67 -3.61
C PRO A 159 6.32 -13.23 -3.14
N GLN A 160 5.07 -12.76 -3.19
CA GLN A 160 4.69 -11.45 -2.66
C GLN A 160 3.86 -11.62 -1.39
N TYR A 161 2.65 -12.19 -1.52
CA TYR A 161 1.80 -12.50 -0.38
C TYR A 161 0.78 -13.60 -0.68
N LEU A 162 0.34 -14.27 0.38
CA LEU A 162 -0.75 -15.24 0.41
C LEU A 162 -1.98 -14.59 1.05
N PHE A 163 -3.14 -14.70 0.43
CA PHE A 163 -4.35 -14.04 0.92
C PHE A 163 -5.57 -14.96 0.88
N SER A 164 -6.43 -14.83 1.90
CA SER A 164 -7.70 -15.54 1.99
C SER A 164 -8.77 -14.82 1.18
N LEU A 165 -9.73 -15.56 0.61
CA LEU A 165 -10.92 -14.97 -0.03
C LEU A 165 -12.06 -14.70 0.94
N ARG A 166 -11.89 -14.99 2.23
CA ARG A 166 -12.87 -14.68 3.28
C ARG A 166 -12.91 -13.15 3.48
N PRO A 167 -14.07 -12.49 3.25
CA PRO A 167 -14.23 -11.08 3.59
C PRO A 167 -13.93 -10.81 5.06
N ARG A 168 -13.25 -9.71 5.33
CA ARG A 168 -12.92 -9.24 6.68
C ARG A 168 -13.54 -7.87 6.95
N THR A 169 -13.42 -7.43 8.20
CA THR A 169 -13.76 -6.08 8.65
C THR A 169 -12.51 -5.37 9.17
N LEU A 170 -12.55 -4.05 9.32
CA LEU A 170 -11.43 -3.31 9.92
C LEU A 170 -11.11 -3.79 11.35
N GLY A 171 -12.13 -4.22 12.10
CA GLY A 171 -12.00 -4.77 13.45
C GLY A 171 -11.06 -5.98 13.53
N ASP A 172 -11.09 -6.85 12.51
CA ASP A 172 -10.25 -8.06 12.45
C ASP A 172 -8.75 -7.72 12.46
N PHE A 173 -8.37 -6.54 11.96
CA PHE A 173 -6.97 -6.11 11.83
C PHE A 173 -6.45 -5.36 13.07
N VAL A 174 -7.32 -4.94 13.99
CA VAL A 174 -6.95 -4.05 15.12
C VAL A 174 -5.82 -4.63 15.95
N ARG A 175 -5.88 -5.92 16.30
CA ARG A 175 -4.82 -6.59 17.09
C ARG A 175 -3.48 -6.59 16.36
N ARG A 176 -3.47 -6.91 15.06
CA ARG A 176 -2.23 -6.94 14.28
C ARG A 176 -1.71 -5.52 14.03
N CYS A 177 -2.58 -4.56 13.75
CA CYS A 177 -2.25 -3.14 13.65
C CYS A 177 -1.59 -2.62 14.94
N ARG A 178 -2.13 -2.97 16.12
CA ARG A 178 -1.50 -2.66 17.42
C ARG A 178 -0.09 -3.23 17.49
N TYR A 179 0.12 -4.50 17.16
CA TYR A 179 1.46 -5.08 17.10
C TYR A 179 2.38 -4.30 16.14
N GLN A 180 1.92 -4.00 14.92
CA GLN A 180 2.73 -3.31 13.91
C GLN A 180 3.16 -1.90 14.35
N GLN A 181 2.31 -1.19 15.09
CA GLN A 181 2.60 0.18 15.53
C GLN A 181 3.31 0.28 16.89
N THR A 182 3.27 -0.75 17.75
CA THR A 182 3.87 -0.66 19.10
C THR A 182 5.03 -1.62 19.33
N SER A 183 5.07 -2.78 18.66
CA SER A 183 6.07 -3.81 18.96
C SER A 183 7.47 -3.42 18.48
N PRO A 184 8.53 -3.57 19.30
CA PRO A 184 9.91 -3.39 18.84
C PRO A 184 10.30 -4.39 17.74
N ASN A 185 9.60 -5.53 17.66
CA ASN A 185 9.81 -6.56 16.64
C ASN A 185 9.08 -6.26 15.32
N SER A 186 8.27 -5.19 15.25
CA SER A 186 7.64 -4.75 14.00
C SER A 186 8.67 -4.13 13.06
N HIS A 187 8.65 -4.52 11.77
CA HIS A 187 9.46 -3.86 10.75
C HIS A 187 9.15 -2.36 10.67
N PHE A 188 7.88 -1.97 10.85
CA PHE A 188 7.45 -0.58 10.76
C PHE A 188 7.93 0.29 11.93
N LYS A 189 8.37 -0.29 13.05
CA LYS A 189 8.99 0.44 14.17
C LYS A 189 10.49 0.69 13.97
N LYS A 190 11.16 -0.05 13.09
CA LYS A 190 12.63 0.01 12.95
C LYS A 190 13.09 1.26 12.20
N ASN A 191 12.48 1.53 11.05
CA ASN A 191 12.87 2.67 10.21
C ASN A 191 11.64 3.37 9.65
N ARG A 192 11.77 4.67 9.41
CA ARG A 192 10.80 5.45 8.63
C ARG A 192 10.94 5.10 7.15
N VAL A 193 9.80 4.96 6.49
CA VAL A 193 9.71 4.77 5.04
C VAL A 193 8.56 5.59 4.50
N CYS A 194 8.78 6.23 3.35
CA CYS A 194 7.75 6.89 2.58
C CYS A 194 8.01 6.62 1.10
N THR A 195 7.04 6.03 0.40
CA THR A 195 7.20 5.67 -1.02
C THR A 195 5.96 6.05 -1.84
N LEU A 196 6.20 6.52 -3.06
CA LEU A 196 5.18 6.99 -3.97
C LEU A 196 5.53 6.58 -5.39
N LEU A 197 4.53 6.10 -6.12
CA LEU A 197 4.67 5.85 -7.56
C LEU A 197 4.81 7.20 -8.28
N THR A 198 5.74 7.30 -9.24
CA THR A 198 5.83 8.44 -10.15
C THR A 198 5.41 8.02 -11.56
N ARG A 199 5.21 8.98 -12.46
CA ARG A 199 4.81 8.69 -13.85
C ARG A 199 5.78 7.75 -14.57
N ASP A 200 7.05 7.82 -14.21
CA ASP A 200 8.18 7.14 -14.84
C ASP A 200 8.89 6.13 -13.93
N GLY A 201 8.36 5.88 -12.72
CA GLY A 201 8.93 4.94 -11.76
C GLY A 201 8.46 5.15 -10.34
N ARG A 202 9.39 5.39 -9.40
CA ARG A 202 9.09 5.45 -7.96
C ARG A 202 10.09 6.33 -7.22
N VAL A 203 9.62 7.02 -6.19
CA VAL A 203 10.47 7.66 -5.19
C VAL A 203 10.24 7.00 -3.83
N THR A 204 11.32 6.69 -3.12
CA THR A 204 11.29 6.17 -1.76
C THR A 204 12.26 6.95 -0.89
N LEU A 205 11.81 7.39 0.27
CA LEU A 205 12.60 8.07 1.28
C LEU A 205 12.60 7.24 2.57
N THR A 206 13.78 6.97 3.08
CA THR A 206 14.00 6.36 4.40
C THR A 206 14.80 7.31 5.30
N ASP A 207 15.10 6.90 6.53
CA ASP A 207 15.95 7.66 7.45
C ASP A 207 17.30 8.05 6.86
N SER A 208 17.89 7.17 6.05
CA SER A 208 19.26 7.31 5.58
C SER A 208 19.38 7.49 4.06
N LYS A 209 18.33 7.23 3.28
CA LYS A 209 18.42 7.18 1.81
C LYS A 209 17.21 7.78 1.11
N LEU A 210 17.48 8.46 0.00
CA LEU A 210 16.52 8.74 -1.08
C LEU A 210 16.82 7.79 -2.23
N ILE A 211 15.82 7.03 -2.65
CA ILE A 211 15.90 6.08 -3.75
C ILE A 211 14.96 6.57 -4.84
N LEU A 212 15.50 6.78 -6.04
CA LEU A 212 14.76 7.16 -7.23
C LEU A 212 14.89 6.05 -8.26
N THR A 213 13.76 5.49 -8.68
CA THR A 213 13.70 4.57 -9.80
C THR A 213 13.01 5.30 -10.96
N ARG A 214 13.65 5.39 -12.13
CA ARG A 214 13.11 6.02 -13.34
C ARG A 214 13.52 5.23 -14.57
N GLY A 215 12.56 4.82 -15.42
CA GLY A 215 12.87 4.09 -16.66
C GLY A 215 13.74 2.83 -16.44
N GLY A 216 13.52 2.12 -15.33
CA GLY A 216 14.30 0.94 -14.95
C GLY A 216 15.66 1.23 -14.29
N ARG A 217 16.12 2.48 -14.28
CA ARG A 217 17.37 2.89 -13.60
C ARG A 217 17.08 3.28 -12.16
N ARG A 218 17.91 2.80 -11.23
CA ARG A 218 17.78 3.04 -9.80
C ARG A 218 18.98 3.85 -9.30
N ILE A 219 18.70 4.99 -8.69
CA ILE A 219 19.69 5.90 -8.11
C ILE A 219 19.43 6.00 -6.62
N GLU A 220 20.45 5.75 -5.80
CA GLU A 220 20.41 5.99 -4.36
C GLU A 220 21.25 7.19 -3.98
N ARG A 221 20.77 7.98 -3.02
CA ARG A 221 21.54 9.06 -2.39
C ARG A 221 21.33 9.04 -0.88
N SER A 222 22.40 9.23 -0.12
CA SER A 222 22.31 9.38 1.34
C SER A 222 21.55 10.65 1.73
N VAL A 223 20.80 10.58 2.84
CA VAL A 223 20.06 11.69 3.43
C VAL A 223 20.81 12.16 4.68
N LYS A 224 21.20 13.44 4.69
CA LYS A 224 22.03 14.03 5.75
C LYS A 224 21.17 14.80 6.74
N GLY A 225 20.85 14.14 7.85
CA GLY A 225 20.18 14.74 8.99
C GLY A 225 18.73 15.14 8.74
N ARG A 226 18.12 15.75 9.77
CA ARG A 226 16.68 16.01 9.81
C ARG A 226 16.22 17.06 8.80
N ALA A 227 17.00 18.13 8.61
CA ALA A 227 16.62 19.24 7.73
C ALA A 227 16.53 18.79 6.26
N GLU A 228 17.48 17.96 5.80
CA GLU A 228 17.40 17.40 4.45
C GLU A 228 16.22 16.44 4.32
N PHE A 229 16.00 15.57 5.31
CA PHE A 229 14.86 14.65 5.32
C PHE A 229 13.53 15.40 5.15
N ASP A 230 13.29 16.43 5.97
CA ASP A 230 12.03 17.20 5.92
C ASP A 230 11.87 17.97 4.61
N ARG A 231 12.98 18.49 4.04
CA ARG A 231 12.97 19.13 2.71
C ARG A 231 12.60 18.14 1.61
N LEU A 232 13.19 16.94 1.63
CA LEU A 232 12.90 15.90 0.64
C LEU A 232 11.47 15.38 0.79
N LEU A 233 10.98 15.26 2.02
CA LEU A 233 9.63 14.83 2.30
C LEU A 233 8.60 15.80 1.71
N ARG A 234 8.78 17.11 1.94
CA ARG A 234 7.95 18.14 1.31
C ARG A 234 8.04 18.13 -0.20
N LYS A 235 9.26 18.07 -0.75
CA LYS A 235 9.51 18.13 -2.21
C LYS A 235 8.84 16.99 -2.96
N TRP A 236 8.99 15.76 -2.47
CA TRP A 236 8.59 14.56 -3.22
C TRP A 236 7.19 14.05 -2.87
N PHE A 237 6.72 14.32 -1.65
CA PHE A 237 5.48 13.74 -1.15
C PHE A 237 4.46 14.79 -0.69
N GLY A 238 4.82 16.07 -0.68
CA GLY A 238 3.94 17.14 -0.20
C GLY A 238 3.64 17.07 1.31
N ILE A 239 4.37 16.23 2.05
CA ILE A 239 4.15 16.02 3.48
C ILE A 239 5.04 16.97 4.30
N SER A 240 4.42 17.63 5.29
CA SER A 240 5.13 18.33 6.34
C SER A 240 4.83 17.68 7.68
N LEU A 241 5.86 17.20 8.38
CA LEU A 241 5.70 16.65 9.72
C LEU A 241 5.80 17.81 10.72
N GLN A 242 4.67 18.43 11.05
CA GLN A 242 4.62 19.27 12.23
C GLN A 242 4.77 18.38 13.46
N LYS A 243 5.62 18.79 14.42
CA LYS A 243 5.45 18.32 15.80
C LYS A 243 4.14 18.95 16.26
N ASP A 244 3.18 18.14 16.71
CA ASP A 244 2.07 18.71 17.46
C ASP A 244 2.71 19.45 18.63
N SER A 245 2.49 20.77 18.70
CA SER A 245 2.60 21.50 19.95
C SER A 245 1.84 20.64 20.97
N LYS A 246 2.56 20.16 22.00
CA LYS A 246 2.02 19.32 23.06
C LYS A 246 0.58 19.73 23.31
N ARG A 247 -0.41 18.87 23.01
CA ARG A 247 -1.74 19.01 23.59
C ARG A 247 -1.49 18.96 25.09
N LYS A 248 -1.40 20.13 25.72
CA LYS A 248 -1.48 20.27 27.16
C LYS A 248 -2.85 19.67 27.50
N VAL A 249 -2.82 18.48 28.08
CA VAL A 249 -3.87 18.06 29.00
C VAL A 249 -3.56 18.76 30.32
#